data_AF-A0A2E9Y0U0-F1
#
_entry.id   AF-A0A2E9Y0U0-F1
#
_cell.length_a   1.000
_cell.length_b   1.000
_cell.length_c   1.000
_cell.angle_alpha   90.00
_cell.angle_beta   90.00
_cell.angle_gamma   90.00
#
_symmetry.space_group_name_H-M   'P 1'
#
loop_
_entity.id
_entity.type
_entity.pdbx_description
1 polymer ?
#
loop_
_entity_poly.entity_id
_entity_poly.type
_entity_poly.pdbx_seq_one_letter_code
_entity_poly.pdbx_strand_id
1 'polypeptide(L)'
;MVFAILVGVVAAMWFSAPTLGVIIAVAMVINMVVAGLSGTLIPLGLARAGIDPAVAATVLLTAVTDVVGFFVFLGLAALFLL
;
A
#
# COMPACT_ATOMS: atom_id res chain seq x y z
N MET A 1 -10.12 4.85 -1.16
CA MET A 1 -10.99 5.06 0.03
C MET A 1 -11.98 3.92 0.22
N VAL A 2 -12.84 3.60 -0.78
CA VAL A 2 -13.80 2.48 -0.69
C VAL A 2 -13.13 1.16 -0.31
N PHE A 3 -12.02 0.80 -0.95
CA PHE A 3 -11.24 -0.40 -0.61
C PHE A 3 -10.74 -0.42 0.84
N ALA A 4 -10.29 0.71 1.38
CA ALA A 4 -9.81 0.77 2.76
C ALA A 4 -10.94 0.49 3.77
N ILE A 5 -12.14 1.02 3.51
CA ILE A 5 -13.32 0.77 4.33
C ILE A 5 -13.74 -0.70 4.23
N LEU A 6 -13.86 -1.24 3.01
CA LEU A 6 -14.28 -2.63 2.80
C LEU A 6 -13.31 -3.61 3.45
N VAL A 7 -12.00 -3.47 3.18
CA VAL A 7 -10.98 -4.37 3.71
C VAL A 7 -10.84 -4.23 5.23
N GLY A 8 -10.92 -3.00 5.76
CA GLY A 8 -10.89 -2.75 7.20
C GLY A 8 -12.07 -3.38 7.94
N VAL A 9 -13.29 -3.27 7.39
CA VAL A 9 -14.50 -3.89 7.96
C VAL A 9 -14.41 -5.42 7.91
N VAL A 10 -14.00 -5.98 6.76
CA VAL A 10 -13.79 -7.43 6.63
C VAL A 10 -12.76 -7.92 7.64
N ALA A 11 -11.64 -7.22 7.80
CA ALA A 11 -10.62 -7.58 8.76
C ALA A 11 -11.10 -7.47 10.22
N ALA A 12 -11.84 -6.42 10.56
CA ALA A 12 -12.43 -6.27 11.91
C ALA A 12 -13.32 -7.47 12.28
N MET A 13 -14.15 -7.92 11.33
CA MET A 13 -15.03 -9.08 11.52
C MET A 13 -14.26 -10.40 11.57
N TRP A 14 -13.30 -10.59 10.68
CA TRP A 14 -12.54 -11.83 10.57
C TRP A 14 -11.68 -12.11 11.80
N PHE A 15 -11.00 -11.09 12.31
CA PHE A 15 -10.12 -11.22 13.47
C PHE A 15 -10.85 -10.97 14.80
N SER A 16 -12.14 -10.63 14.77
CA SER A 16 -12.90 -10.20 15.95
C SER A 16 -12.19 -9.10 16.76
N ALA A 17 -11.39 -8.27 16.06
CA ALA A 17 -10.49 -7.28 16.63
C ALA A 17 -10.70 -5.94 15.91
N PRO A 18 -11.59 -5.07 16.43
CA PRO A 18 -11.89 -3.79 15.79
C PRO A 18 -10.66 -2.90 15.59
N THR A 19 -9.72 -2.94 16.54
CA THR A 19 -8.44 -2.21 16.47
C THR A 19 -7.60 -2.64 15.25
N LEU A 20 -7.53 -3.94 14.99
CA LEU A 20 -6.80 -4.51 13.86
C LEU A 20 -7.44 -4.11 12.52
N GLY A 21 -8.77 -4.08 12.46
CA GLY A 21 -9.50 -3.57 11.30
C GLY A 21 -9.23 -2.09 11.00
N VAL A 22 -9.16 -1.24 12.03
CA VAL A 22 -8.78 0.19 11.87
C VAL A 22 -7.35 0.32 11.37
N ILE A 23 -6.40 -0.44 11.93
CA ILE A 23 -5.00 -0.44 11.48
C ILE A 23 -4.90 -0.83 10.00
N ILE A 24 -5.60 -1.88 9.59
CA ILE A 24 -5.64 -2.32 8.18
C ILE A 24 -6.29 -1.25 7.28
N ALA A 25 -7.37 -0.61 7.72
CA ALA A 25 -8.01 0.47 6.97
C ALA A 25 -7.03 1.63 6.74
N VAL A 26 -6.34 2.09 7.78
CA VAL A 26 -5.35 3.16 7.68
C VAL A 26 -4.17 2.76 6.80
N ALA A 27 -3.65 1.54 6.97
CA ALA A 27 -2.58 1.01 6.13
C ALA A 27 -2.97 0.97 4.64
N MET A 28 -4.20 0.56 4.34
CA MET A 28 -4.74 0.53 2.98
C MET A 28 -4.88 1.93 2.36
N VAL A 29 -5.23 2.94 3.15
CA VAL A 29 -5.26 4.34 2.66
C VAL A 29 -3.86 4.76 2.23
N ILE A 30 -2.86 4.55 3.09
CA ILE A 30 -1.48 4.92 2.81
C ILE A 30 -0.96 4.16 1.59
N ASN A 31 -1.22 2.85 1.52
CA ASN A 31 -0.79 2.03 0.39
C ASN A 31 -1.39 2.51 -0.94
N MET A 32 -2.67 2.88 -0.97
CA MET A 32 -3.30 3.43 -2.17
C MET A 32 -2.73 4.79 -2.59
N VAL A 33 -2.40 5.66 -1.63
CA VAL A 33 -1.73 6.94 -1.93
C VAL A 33 -0.37 6.69 -2.57
N VAL A 34 0.43 5.80 -1.98
CA VAL A 34 1.75 5.45 -2.53
C VAL A 34 1.63 4.74 -3.87
N ALA A 35 0.67 3.85 -4.07
CA ALA A 35 0.42 3.21 -5.36
C ALA A 35 0.10 4.23 -6.46
N GLY A 36 -0.74 5.23 -6.16
CA GLY A 36 -1.06 6.31 -7.12
C GLY A 36 0.15 7.19 -7.45
N LEU A 37 0.94 7.55 -6.43
CA LEU A 37 2.18 8.33 -6.61
C LEU A 37 3.22 7.54 -7.41
N SER A 38 3.54 6.31 -6.98
CA SER A 38 4.48 5.43 -7.64
C SER A 38 4.05 5.09 -9.07
N GLY A 39 2.76 4.91 -9.32
CA GLY A 39 2.22 4.63 -10.66
C GLY A 39 2.48 5.74 -11.67
N THR A 40 2.76 6.96 -11.22
CA THR A 40 3.10 8.10 -12.09
C THR A 40 4.58 8.46 -12.03
N LEU A 41 5.18 8.46 -10.83
CA LEU A 41 6.57 8.84 -10.62
C LEU A 41 7.56 7.80 -11.15
N ILE A 42 7.26 6.51 -11.04
CA ILE A 42 8.16 5.44 -11.53
C ILE A 42 8.31 5.52 -13.05
N PRO A 43 7.23 5.52 -13.86
CA PRO A 43 7.38 5.64 -15.32
C PRO A 43 8.11 6.92 -15.73
N LEU A 44 7.79 8.04 -15.07
CA LEU A 44 8.38 9.34 -15.38
C LEU A 44 9.87 9.41 -15.02
N GLY A 45 10.26 8.79 -13.91
CA GLY A 45 11.65 8.66 -13.48
C GLY A 45 12.47 7.79 -14.42
N LEU A 46 11.92 6.65 -14.84
CA LEU A 46 12.55 5.75 -15.82
C LEU A 46 12.75 6.46 -17.17
N ALA A 47 11.72 7.15 -17.66
CA ALA A 47 11.81 7.92 -18.90
C ALA A 47 12.89 9.00 -18.85
N ARG A 48 13.04 9.71 -17.72
CA ARG A 48 14.12 10.69 -17.52
C ARG A 48 15.51 10.07 -17.45
N ALA A 49 15.62 8.83 -17.00
CA ALA A 49 16.87 8.07 -16.97
C ALA A 49 17.22 7.43 -18.33
N GLY A 50 16.37 7.58 -19.36
CA GLY A 50 16.55 6.96 -20.67
C GLY A 50 16.22 5.46 -20.71
N ILE A 51 15.55 4.95 -19.67
CA ILE A 51 15.10 3.55 -19.58
C ILE A 51 13.66 3.48 -20.08
N ASP A 52 13.35 2.48 -20.92
CA ASP A 52 11.98 2.25 -21.39
C ASP A 52 11.04 1.91 -20.22
N PRO A 53 10.07 2.79 -19.88
CA PRO A 53 9.14 2.55 -18.79
C PRO A 53 8.30 1.29 -18.99
N ALA A 54 8.00 0.89 -20.23
CA ALA A 54 7.12 -0.24 -20.50
C ALA A 54 7.70 -1.58 -19.99
N VAL A 55 9.03 -1.68 -19.94
CA VAL A 55 9.72 -2.92 -19.54
C VAL A 55 9.79 -3.08 -18.02
N ALA A 56 10.00 -1.98 -17.29
CA ALA A 56 10.32 -2.03 -15.85
C ALA A 56 9.23 -1.46 -14.94
N ALA A 57 8.34 -0.59 -15.43
CA ALA A 57 7.44 0.16 -14.55
C ALA A 57 6.47 -0.74 -13.78
N THR A 58 5.94 -1.80 -14.40
CA THR A 58 4.99 -2.70 -13.73
C THR A 58 5.63 -3.46 -12.58
N VAL A 59 6.82 -4.04 -12.79
CA VAL A 59 7.54 -4.81 -11.76
C VAL A 59 8.00 -3.90 -10.62
N LEU A 60 8.54 -2.71 -10.93
CA LEU A 60 8.92 -1.74 -9.90
C LEU A 60 7.70 -1.25 -9.13
N LEU A 61 6.59 -0.96 -9.81
CA LEU A 61 5.37 -0.50 -9.17
C LEU A 61 4.86 -1.53 -8.17
N THR A 62 4.72 -2.79 -8.58
CA THR A 62 4.26 -3.86 -7.69
C THR A 62 5.21 -4.07 -6.52
N ALA A 63 6.53 -4.05 -6.76
CA ALA A 63 7.52 -4.19 -5.68
C ALA A 63 7.42 -3.05 -4.65
N VAL A 64 7.26 -1.81 -5.11
CA VAL A 64 7.09 -0.66 -4.22
C VAL A 64 5.78 -0.78 -3.42
N THR A 65 4.67 -1.14 -4.06
CA THR A 65 3.39 -1.31 -3.35
C THR A 65 3.41 -2.48 -2.39
N ASP A 66 4.15 -3.55 -2.68
CA ASP A 66 4.28 -4.70 -1.77
C ASP A 66 5.10 -4.33 -0.54
N VAL A 67 6.28 -3.73 -0.72
CA VAL A 67 7.16 -3.30 0.39
C VAL A 67 6.44 -2.28 1.26
N VAL A 68 5.83 -1.25 0.66
CA VAL A 68 5.14 -0.21 1.41
C VAL A 68 3.88 -0.74 2.08
N GLY A 69 3.09 -1.55 1.39
CA GLY A 69 1.88 -2.15 1.94
C GLY A 69 2.17 -2.99 3.19
N PHE A 70 3.16 -3.88 3.10
CA PHE A 70 3.60 -4.67 4.25
C PHE A 70 4.22 -3.80 5.34
N PHE A 71 5.15 -2.89 5.00
CA PHE A 71 5.84 -2.05 5.96
C PHE A 71 4.88 -1.18 6.77
N VAL A 72 3.91 -0.54 6.11
CA VAL A 72 2.94 0.31 6.78
C VAL A 72 2.01 -0.52 7.67
N PHE A 73 1.51 -1.66 7.20
CA PHE A 73 0.66 -2.53 8.01
C PHE A 73 1.39 -3.04 9.26
N LEU A 74 2.57 -3.65 9.08
CA LEU A 74 3.38 -4.19 10.17
C LEU A 74 3.88 -3.09 11.12
N GLY A 75 4.30 -1.95 10.58
CA GLY A 75 4.74 -0.81 11.37
C GLY A 75 3.63 -0.22 12.24
N LEU A 76 2.42 -0.04 11.67
CA LEU A 76 1.26 0.40 12.45
C LEU A 76 0.85 -0.67 13.49
N ALA A 77 0.86 -1.96 13.12
CA ALA A 77 0.56 -3.02 14.06
C ALA A 77 1.57 -3.04 15.23
N ALA A 78 2.87 -2.90 14.96
CA ALA A 78 3.90 -2.85 15.99
C ALA A 78 3.80 -1.62 16.90
N LEU A 79 3.34 -0.47 16.38
CA LEU A 79 3.19 0.75 17.18
C LEU A 79 1.92 0.75 18.05
N PHE A 80 0.86 0.07 17.63
CA PHE A 80 -0.47 0.16 18.26
C PHE A 80 -0.94 -1.13 18.94
N LEU A 81 -0.35 -2.29 18.65
CA LEU A 81 -0.75 -3.59 19.22
C LEU A 81 0.34 -4.26 20.07
N LEU A 82 1.56 -3.72 20.07
CA LEU A 82 2.70 -4.20 20.83
C LEU A 82 2.94 -3.28 22.02
#